data_AF-A0A809YLU6-F1
#
_entry.id   AF-A0A809YLU6-F1
#
_cell.length_a   1.000
_cell.length_b   1.000
_cell.length_c   1.000
_cell.angle_alpha   90.00
_cell.angle_beta   90.00
_cell.angle_gamma   90.00
#
_symmetry.space_group_name_H-M   'P 1'
#
loop_
_entity.id
_entity.type
_entity.pdbx_description
1 polymer ?
#
loop_
_entity_poly.entity_id
_entity_poly.type
_entity_poly.pdbx_seq_one_letter_code
_entity_poly.pdbx_strand_id
1 'polypeptide(L)'
;MGVNARHPALAAVGWACEFLPSMPSLSRPSTSATLRATVVLLALLLVAHAPMLLNDGLFMDDWLVLKPRPDFVIDIDFLLSAAGHPIFFSYDTFANWTGAPIAVMVALALAGILLGATCLVLTATRLGLLDRAEAVGFALIVWTYPGYQLWAGKANAVYVFSFGLLFTGAWLLTLAFSARGLRRVLLRVAAALVFLLSFALNSTIVLYAFMVLGLFVSIWRGGDAAHGFVRRTWLAAWRCALGYPELMVLPLVYWGTLNIWFKRIGAYAQHYGAHFPTLGELASGWKAFFITSYWDVVAGALKMTIEAPAPLVVAALLVGAALLLLRSETEPTTAKYTVAAPLLLAVVLFLALSFPYLVAGLRPSSLHFYESRHLLMFGLPLALILLGLKRWVEHAIGPKAAFAVVLGFGSVLSIGLLWDTYIFMQARTLKQEALANELVSRAQPAATVFALDDGFVDYPSRHVPFGFAEVTGILRLAWGNQPFVGFALRGERSSVLQDVELARTAPGSAFHHVDPSGPQATISFQPGPGAAPNWVLVRKYYACRLLARCDVSQFLRQLAEVTIKPGPIAGITPLDRAKADAMPSR
;
A
#
# COMPACT_ATOMS: atom_id res chain seq x y z
N MET A 1 -14.36 -4.25 71.31
CA MET A 1 -13.37 -4.71 70.31
C MET A 1 -14.08 -5.64 69.34
N GLY A 2 -14.03 -5.35 68.04
CA GLY A 2 -14.72 -6.12 67.01
C GLY A 2 -14.73 -5.37 65.68
N VAL A 3 -13.55 -5.22 65.07
CA VAL A 3 -13.32 -4.56 63.78
C VAL A 3 -13.82 -5.48 62.67
N ASN A 4 -14.81 -5.04 61.91
CA ASN A 4 -15.30 -5.74 60.72
C ASN A 4 -14.53 -5.23 59.49
N ALA A 5 -13.59 -6.03 59.00
CA ALA A 5 -12.81 -5.76 57.80
C ALA A 5 -13.69 -5.94 56.55
N ARG A 6 -14.06 -4.84 55.88
CA ARG A 6 -14.62 -4.88 54.52
C ARG A 6 -13.48 -4.98 53.52
N HIS A 7 -13.50 -6.05 52.72
CA HIS A 7 -12.58 -6.30 51.60
C HIS A 7 -12.58 -5.13 50.59
N PRO A 8 -11.44 -4.48 50.30
CA PRO A 8 -11.35 -3.39 49.31
C PRO A 8 -11.32 -3.86 47.84
N ALA A 9 -11.17 -5.16 47.59
CA ALA A 9 -10.88 -5.70 46.25
C ALA A 9 -12.09 -5.77 45.32
N LEU A 10 -13.33 -5.75 45.83
CA LEU A 10 -14.56 -5.81 45.01
C LEU A 10 -15.09 -4.43 44.61
N ALA A 11 -14.63 -3.35 45.23
CA ALA A 11 -15.01 -1.98 44.87
C ALA A 11 -14.29 -1.48 43.58
N ALA A 12 -13.12 -2.02 43.26
CA ALA A 12 -12.33 -1.62 42.09
C ALA A 12 -12.91 -2.13 40.76
N VAL A 13 -13.70 -3.21 40.77
CA VAL A 13 -14.32 -3.79 39.56
C VAL A 13 -15.66 -3.14 39.23
N GLY A 14 -16.40 -2.64 40.24
CA GLY A 14 -17.64 -1.87 40.05
C GLY A 14 -17.40 -0.45 39.50
N TRP A 15 -16.28 0.19 39.88
CA TRP A 15 -15.95 1.57 39.49
C TRP A 15 -15.68 1.76 37.99
N ALA A 16 -15.26 0.71 37.28
CA ALA A 16 -14.98 0.77 35.83
C ALA A 16 -16.23 0.65 34.95
N CYS A 17 -17.37 0.21 35.50
CA CYS A 17 -18.59 -0.04 34.72
C CYS A 17 -19.61 1.13 34.76
N GLU A 18 -19.59 1.99 35.78
CA GLU A 18 -20.64 3.00 35.99
C GLU A 18 -20.35 4.41 35.44
N PHE A 19 -19.11 4.72 35.05
CA PHE A 19 -18.71 6.10 34.71
C PHE A 19 -18.42 6.38 33.23
N LEU A 20 -19.06 5.65 32.31
CA LEU A 20 -19.01 6.00 30.89
C LEU A 20 -20.23 6.84 30.50
N PRO A 21 -20.02 8.07 29.98
CA PRO A 21 -21.11 8.89 29.49
C PRO A 21 -21.92 8.11 28.45
N SER A 22 -23.24 8.09 28.61
CA SER A 22 -24.15 7.68 27.55
C SER A 22 -23.99 8.66 26.40
N MET A 23 -23.42 8.22 25.27
CA MET A 23 -23.53 9.00 24.03
C MET A 23 -25.02 9.21 23.71
N PRO A 24 -25.40 10.37 23.13
CA PRO A 24 -26.75 10.54 22.58
C PRO A 24 -27.05 9.34 21.68
N SER A 25 -28.26 8.79 21.80
CA SER A 25 -28.63 7.48 21.26
C SER A 25 -28.05 7.26 19.86
N LEU A 26 -27.09 6.32 19.74
CA LEU A 26 -26.60 5.86 18.45
C LEU A 26 -27.81 5.30 17.70
N SER A 27 -28.34 6.07 16.74
CA SER A 27 -29.48 5.66 15.93
C SER A 27 -29.11 4.36 15.22
N ARG A 28 -29.96 3.33 15.34
CA ARG A 28 -29.80 2.12 14.52
C ARG A 28 -29.99 2.54 13.07
N PRO A 29 -28.98 2.41 12.19
CA PRO A 29 -29.17 2.72 10.80
C PRO A 29 -30.25 1.79 10.20
N SER A 30 -31.06 2.32 9.28
CA SER A 30 -31.95 1.51 8.46
C SER A 30 -31.13 0.43 7.75
N THR A 31 -31.40 -0.84 8.06
CA THR A 31 -30.62 -1.99 7.60
C THR A 31 -30.61 -2.11 6.09
N SER A 32 -31.75 -1.83 5.43
CA SER A 32 -31.89 -1.91 3.97
C SER A 32 -31.09 -0.82 3.24
N ALA A 33 -31.10 0.42 3.75
CA ALA A 33 -30.39 1.54 3.13
C ALA A 33 -28.87 1.41 3.26
N THR A 34 -28.40 1.00 4.45
CA THR A 34 -26.98 0.71 4.68
C THR A 34 -26.51 -0.47 3.84
N LEU A 35 -27.29 -1.55 3.74
CA LEU A 35 -26.95 -2.68 2.88
C LEU A 35 -26.78 -2.25 1.42
N ARG A 36 -27.74 -1.48 0.88
CA ARG A 36 -27.66 -0.97 -0.50
C ARG A 36 -26.40 -0.12 -0.72
N ALA A 37 -26.10 0.83 0.16
CA ALA A 37 -24.92 1.67 0.04
C ALA A 37 -23.61 0.85 0.07
N THR A 38 -23.52 -0.13 0.96
CA THR A 38 -22.38 -1.05 1.03
C THR A 38 -22.26 -1.91 -0.23
N VAL A 39 -23.36 -2.45 -0.76
CA VAL A 39 -23.36 -3.24 -2.00
C VAL A 39 -22.87 -2.41 -3.19
N VAL A 40 -23.35 -1.17 -3.32
CA VAL A 40 -22.90 -0.26 -4.40
C VAL A 40 -21.40 0.00 -4.29
N LEU A 41 -20.89 0.29 -3.09
CA LEU A 41 -19.46 0.49 -2.86
C LEU A 41 -18.64 -0.76 -3.24
N LEU A 42 -19.05 -1.93 -2.76
CA LEU A 42 -18.34 -3.17 -3.03
C LEU A 42 -18.33 -3.51 -4.52
N ALA A 43 -19.46 -3.32 -5.22
CA ALA A 43 -19.53 -3.52 -6.66
C ALA A 43 -18.58 -2.57 -7.41
N LEU A 44 -18.54 -1.28 -7.03
CA LEU A 44 -17.62 -0.31 -7.63
C LEU A 44 -16.15 -0.68 -7.38
N LEU A 45 -15.79 -1.07 -6.16
CA LEU A 45 -14.41 -1.46 -5.84
C LEU A 45 -14.00 -2.74 -6.58
N LEU A 46 -14.89 -3.73 -6.66
CA LEU A 46 -14.63 -4.95 -7.44
C LEU A 46 -14.37 -4.62 -8.91
N VAL A 47 -15.14 -3.71 -9.51
CA VAL A 47 -14.92 -3.29 -10.90
C VAL A 47 -13.68 -2.43 -11.06
N ALA A 48 -13.41 -1.51 -10.14
CA ALA A 48 -12.23 -0.65 -10.15
C ALA A 48 -10.92 -1.48 -10.06
N HIS A 49 -10.92 -2.51 -9.21
CA HIS A 49 -9.77 -3.39 -9.01
C HIS A 49 -9.82 -4.69 -9.83
N ALA A 50 -10.82 -4.90 -10.70
CA ALA A 50 -10.89 -6.11 -11.53
C ALA A 50 -9.61 -6.37 -12.36
N PRO A 51 -8.93 -5.35 -12.94
CA PRO A 51 -7.68 -5.58 -13.65
C PRO A 51 -6.54 -6.14 -12.77
N MET A 52 -6.58 -5.88 -11.46
CA MET A 52 -5.63 -6.47 -10.50
C MET A 52 -5.72 -8.00 -10.48
N LEU A 53 -6.93 -8.55 -10.62
CA LEU A 53 -7.19 -10.00 -10.59
C LEU A 53 -6.68 -10.71 -11.84
N LEU A 54 -6.47 -9.98 -12.93
CA LEU A 54 -5.98 -10.51 -14.19
C LEU A 54 -4.46 -10.37 -14.33
N ASN A 55 -3.82 -9.68 -13.38
CA ASN A 55 -2.40 -9.43 -13.37
C ASN A 55 -1.68 -10.43 -12.48
N ASP A 56 -1.02 -11.40 -13.10
CA ASP A 56 -0.17 -12.40 -12.42
C ASP A 56 1.31 -11.96 -12.37
N GLY A 57 1.59 -10.69 -12.69
CA GLY A 57 2.93 -10.14 -12.72
C GLY A 57 3.59 -10.05 -11.36
N LEU A 58 4.91 -10.21 -11.37
CA LEU A 58 5.79 -10.00 -10.23
C LEU A 58 6.57 -8.70 -10.45
N PHE A 59 6.60 -7.84 -9.43
CA PHE A 59 7.25 -6.53 -9.48
C PHE A 59 8.18 -6.35 -8.28
N MET A 60 9.36 -5.78 -8.51
CA MET A 60 10.31 -5.45 -7.42
C MET A 60 10.59 -6.66 -6.51
N ASP A 61 10.32 -6.51 -5.20
CA ASP A 61 10.59 -7.49 -4.16
C ASP A 61 9.71 -8.74 -4.30
N ASP A 62 8.65 -8.72 -5.10
CA ASP A 62 7.84 -9.91 -5.41
C ASP A 62 8.73 -11.06 -5.90
N TRP A 63 9.76 -10.74 -6.72
CA TRP A 63 10.74 -11.71 -7.22
C TRP A 63 11.69 -12.24 -6.17
N LEU A 64 11.81 -11.56 -5.03
CA LEU A 64 12.65 -11.97 -3.91
C LEU A 64 11.87 -12.80 -2.90
N VAL A 65 10.62 -12.42 -2.62
CA VAL A 65 9.90 -12.98 -1.47
C VAL A 65 8.92 -14.07 -1.85
N LEU A 66 8.49 -14.11 -3.12
CA LEU A 66 7.59 -15.15 -3.62
C LEU A 66 8.37 -16.22 -4.36
N LYS A 67 8.03 -17.48 -4.09
CA LYS A 67 8.58 -18.67 -4.73
C LYS A 67 7.61 -19.16 -5.80
N PRO A 68 7.66 -18.63 -7.04
CA PRO A 68 6.79 -19.09 -8.12
C PRO A 68 7.09 -20.54 -8.54
N ARG A 69 8.29 -21.06 -8.21
CA ARG A 69 8.63 -22.47 -8.37
C ARG A 69 9.11 -23.08 -7.04
N PRO A 70 8.83 -24.36 -6.75
CA PRO A 70 9.24 -25.02 -5.51
C PRO A 70 10.76 -25.09 -5.30
N ASP A 71 11.52 -25.17 -6.40
CA ASP A 71 12.98 -25.20 -6.40
C ASP A 71 13.61 -23.82 -6.24
N PHE A 72 12.80 -22.74 -6.26
CA PHE A 72 13.28 -21.36 -6.17
C PHE A 72 13.87 -21.07 -4.79
N VAL A 73 15.20 -21.08 -4.73
CA VAL A 73 15.95 -20.83 -3.50
C VAL A 73 16.09 -19.33 -3.32
N ILE A 74 15.19 -18.77 -2.51
CA ILE A 74 15.43 -17.52 -1.81
C ILE A 74 15.26 -17.75 -0.31
N ASP A 75 16.21 -17.19 0.43
CA ASP A 75 16.30 -17.25 1.88
C ASP A 75 15.27 -16.30 2.50
N ILE A 76 13.98 -16.62 2.41
CA ILE A 76 12.91 -15.77 2.95
C ILE A 76 13.08 -15.47 4.44
N ASP A 77 13.85 -16.28 5.16
CA ASP A 77 14.24 -16.05 6.55
C ASP A 77 15.06 -14.76 6.70
N PHE A 78 15.63 -14.19 5.63
CA PHE A 78 16.22 -12.85 5.63
C PHE A 78 15.20 -11.77 6.03
N LEU A 79 13.91 -11.91 5.69
CA LEU A 79 12.89 -10.93 6.08
C LEU A 79 12.66 -10.92 7.59
N LEU A 80 12.78 -12.09 8.20
CA LEU A 80 12.65 -12.29 9.65
C LEU A 80 13.93 -11.88 10.38
N SER A 81 15.07 -12.38 9.91
CA SER A 81 16.37 -12.30 10.59
C SER A 81 17.15 -11.02 10.28
N ALA A 82 17.06 -10.49 9.05
CA ALA A 82 17.76 -9.29 8.61
C ALA A 82 16.87 -8.04 8.59
N ALA A 83 15.73 -8.12 7.89
CA ALA A 83 14.86 -6.96 7.68
C ALA A 83 13.95 -6.62 8.88
N GLY A 84 13.79 -7.54 9.83
CA GLY A 84 13.01 -7.32 11.05
C GLY A 84 11.53 -7.07 10.80
N HIS A 85 10.94 -7.74 9.80
CA HIS A 85 9.53 -7.57 9.41
C HIS A 85 8.74 -8.88 9.62
N PRO A 86 8.42 -9.26 10.88
CA PRO A 86 7.80 -10.56 11.18
C PRO A 86 6.40 -10.72 10.58
N ILE A 87 5.63 -9.62 10.51
CA ILE A 87 4.29 -9.63 9.89
C ILE A 87 4.42 -9.93 8.39
N PHE A 88 5.32 -9.23 7.70
CA PHE A 88 5.57 -9.40 6.28
C PHE A 88 6.04 -10.82 5.95
N PHE A 89 7.07 -11.29 6.68
CA PHE A 89 7.56 -12.67 6.61
C PHE A 89 6.44 -13.71 6.76
N SER A 90 5.54 -13.52 7.73
CA SER A 90 4.47 -14.48 8.00
C SER A 90 3.50 -14.61 6.82
N TYR A 91 3.11 -13.49 6.19
CA TYR A 91 2.21 -13.52 5.04
C TYR A 91 2.87 -14.13 3.80
N ASP A 92 4.11 -13.75 3.51
CA ASP A 92 4.84 -14.31 2.35
C ASP A 92 5.11 -15.80 2.54
N THR A 93 5.50 -16.23 3.74
CA THR A 93 5.71 -17.64 4.08
C THR A 93 4.42 -18.44 3.91
N PHE A 94 3.31 -17.94 4.46
CA PHE A 94 2.00 -18.58 4.31
C PHE A 94 1.60 -18.68 2.84
N ALA A 95 1.73 -17.60 2.07
CA ALA A 95 1.40 -17.58 0.65
C ALA A 95 2.22 -18.61 -0.13
N ASN A 96 3.53 -18.68 0.13
CA ASN A 96 4.42 -19.65 -0.50
C ASN A 96 4.07 -21.10 -0.13
N TRP A 97 3.67 -21.37 1.11
CA TRP A 97 3.26 -22.71 1.55
C TRP A 97 2.00 -23.23 0.85
N THR A 98 1.14 -22.35 0.33
CA THR A 98 -0.04 -22.79 -0.42
C THR A 98 0.29 -23.36 -1.80
N GLY A 99 1.51 -23.15 -2.30
CA GLY A 99 1.87 -23.45 -3.70
C GLY A 99 1.26 -22.49 -4.73
N ALA A 100 0.45 -21.52 -4.30
CA ALA A 100 -0.18 -20.51 -5.15
C ALA A 100 0.01 -19.07 -4.58
N PRO A 101 1.26 -18.63 -4.33
CA PRO A 101 1.53 -17.39 -3.60
C PRO A 101 0.90 -16.14 -4.25
N ILE A 102 0.92 -16.06 -5.58
CA ILE A 102 0.35 -14.93 -6.33
C ILE A 102 -1.16 -14.79 -6.06
N ALA A 103 -1.90 -15.89 -6.16
CA ALA A 103 -3.35 -15.89 -5.94
C ALA A 103 -3.70 -15.52 -4.49
N VAL A 104 -2.93 -16.03 -3.52
CA VAL A 104 -3.11 -15.69 -2.11
C VAL A 104 -2.88 -14.20 -1.87
N MET A 105 -1.81 -13.62 -2.42
CA MET A 105 -1.52 -12.20 -2.23
C MET A 105 -2.54 -11.28 -2.89
N VAL A 106 -3.02 -11.64 -4.09
CA VAL A 106 -4.11 -10.90 -4.75
C VAL A 106 -5.40 -10.97 -3.93
N ALA A 107 -5.74 -12.15 -3.41
CA ALA A 107 -6.90 -12.31 -2.53
C ALA A 107 -6.76 -11.51 -1.23
N LEU A 108 -5.55 -11.46 -0.65
CA LEU A 108 -5.25 -10.70 0.55
C LEU A 108 -5.42 -9.19 0.32
N ALA A 109 -4.86 -8.66 -0.78
CA ALA A 109 -5.05 -7.25 -1.16
C ALA A 109 -6.53 -6.91 -1.36
N LEU A 110 -7.26 -7.75 -2.10
CA LEU A 110 -8.70 -7.54 -2.35
C LEU A 110 -9.50 -7.60 -1.04
N ALA A 111 -9.21 -8.56 -0.15
CA ALA A 111 -9.85 -8.63 1.16
C ALA A 111 -9.59 -7.35 1.97
N GLY A 112 -8.36 -6.84 1.95
CA GLY A 112 -7.98 -5.57 2.58
C GLY A 112 -8.82 -4.40 2.09
N ILE A 113 -8.95 -4.27 0.77
CA ILE A 113 -9.74 -3.24 0.11
C ILE A 113 -11.22 -3.32 0.51
N LEU A 114 -11.84 -4.49 0.34
CA LEU A 114 -13.28 -4.65 0.56
C LEU A 114 -13.67 -4.56 2.04
N LEU A 115 -12.91 -5.22 2.92
CA LEU A 115 -13.16 -5.18 4.37
C LEU A 115 -12.87 -3.79 4.93
N GLY A 116 -11.76 -3.18 4.52
CA GLY A 116 -11.36 -1.85 4.94
C GLY A 116 -12.37 -0.77 4.52
N ALA A 117 -12.81 -0.80 3.26
CA ALA A 117 -13.82 0.13 2.75
C ALA A 117 -15.17 -0.02 3.46
N THR A 118 -15.61 -1.25 3.67
CA THR A 118 -16.85 -1.55 4.40
C THR A 118 -16.76 -1.04 5.84
N CYS A 119 -15.68 -1.36 6.55
CA CYS A 119 -15.49 -0.93 7.93
C CYS A 119 -15.36 0.59 8.06
N LEU A 120 -14.74 1.27 7.08
CA LEU A 120 -14.67 2.73 7.02
C LEU A 120 -16.07 3.35 6.88
N VAL A 121 -16.89 2.87 5.94
CA VAL A 121 -18.28 3.35 5.78
C VAL A 121 -19.10 3.11 7.03
N LEU A 122 -19.05 1.90 7.58
CA LEU A 122 -19.81 1.53 8.78
C LEU A 122 -19.38 2.38 9.98
N THR A 123 -18.09 2.62 10.15
CA THR A 123 -17.55 3.47 11.23
C THR A 123 -18.00 4.92 11.06
N ALA A 124 -17.81 5.51 9.87
CA ALA A 124 -18.15 6.90 9.61
C ALA A 124 -19.65 7.18 9.80
N THR A 125 -20.51 6.29 9.29
CA THR A 125 -21.97 6.42 9.41
C THR A 125 -22.45 6.15 10.83
N ARG A 126 -21.93 5.11 11.51
CA ARG A 126 -22.31 4.82 12.91
C ARG A 126 -21.96 5.95 13.86
N LEU A 127 -20.82 6.61 13.64
CA LEU A 127 -20.39 7.76 14.43
C LEU A 127 -21.10 9.07 14.03
N GLY A 128 -21.95 9.04 12.99
CA GLY A 128 -22.63 10.23 12.47
C GLY A 128 -21.66 11.28 11.92
N LEU A 129 -20.48 10.86 11.45
CA LEU A 129 -19.48 11.77 10.87
C LEU A 129 -19.82 12.16 9.43
N LEU A 130 -20.39 11.22 8.69
CA LEU A 130 -20.78 11.33 7.29
C LEU A 130 -22.15 10.69 7.10
N ASP A 131 -22.93 11.22 6.16
CA ASP A 131 -24.09 10.49 5.65
C ASP A 131 -23.66 9.26 4.83
N ARG A 132 -24.60 8.41 4.42
CA ARG A 132 -24.26 7.16 3.71
C ARG A 132 -23.61 7.43 2.35
N ALA A 133 -24.09 8.42 1.61
CA ALA A 133 -23.56 8.75 0.29
C ALA A 133 -22.15 9.33 0.39
N GLU A 134 -21.94 10.30 1.29
CA GLU A 134 -20.64 10.87 1.62
C GLU A 134 -19.66 9.78 2.08
N ALA A 135 -20.09 8.87 2.94
CA ALA A 135 -19.25 7.77 3.40
C ALA A 135 -18.81 6.85 2.24
N VAL A 136 -19.73 6.51 1.33
CA VAL A 136 -19.40 5.70 0.13
C VAL A 136 -18.42 6.44 -0.78
N GLY A 137 -18.69 7.71 -1.11
CA GLY A 137 -17.80 8.52 -1.95
C GLY A 137 -16.41 8.69 -1.31
N PHE A 138 -16.37 8.96 -0.01
CA PHE A 138 -15.14 9.08 0.76
C PHE A 138 -14.33 7.77 0.74
N ALA A 139 -14.97 6.64 1.06
CA ALA A 139 -14.30 5.35 1.05
C ALA A 139 -13.83 4.97 -0.35
N LEU A 140 -14.63 5.24 -1.39
CA LEU A 140 -14.23 4.95 -2.77
C LEU A 140 -12.94 5.68 -3.15
N ILE A 141 -12.83 6.99 -2.86
CA ILE A 141 -11.60 7.76 -3.11
C ILE A 141 -10.40 7.20 -2.35
N VAL A 142 -10.56 6.82 -1.08
CA VAL A 142 -9.48 6.24 -0.26
C VAL A 142 -8.95 4.96 -0.91
N TRP A 143 -9.85 4.10 -1.38
CA TRP A 143 -9.51 2.76 -1.85
C TRP A 143 -9.19 2.67 -3.33
N THR A 144 -9.53 3.68 -4.14
CA THR A 144 -9.11 3.76 -5.55
C THR A 144 -8.00 4.78 -5.77
N TYR A 145 -7.36 5.26 -4.70
CA TYR A 145 -6.39 6.35 -4.76
C TYR A 145 -5.25 6.08 -5.78
N PRO A 146 -5.11 6.91 -6.84
CA PRO A 146 -4.20 6.63 -7.95
C PRO A 146 -2.75 6.99 -7.66
N GLY A 147 -2.45 7.73 -6.59
CA GLY A 147 -1.07 8.06 -6.22
C GLY A 147 -0.30 6.85 -5.71
N TYR A 148 -0.98 5.86 -5.12
CA TYR A 148 -0.39 4.56 -4.84
C TYR A 148 -0.50 3.70 -6.09
N GLN A 149 0.64 3.30 -6.68
CA GLN A 149 0.64 2.60 -7.97
C GLN A 149 0.87 1.10 -7.83
N LEU A 150 1.28 0.63 -6.65
CA LEU A 150 1.62 -0.76 -6.38
C LEU A 150 0.43 -1.61 -5.96
N TRP A 151 -0.79 -1.25 -6.36
CA TRP A 151 -1.98 -2.04 -6.06
C TRP A 151 -1.88 -3.49 -6.54
N ALA A 152 -1.22 -3.74 -7.67
CA ALA A 152 -0.98 -5.09 -8.17
C ALA A 152 0.39 -5.68 -7.75
N GLY A 153 1.16 -5.03 -6.86
CA GLY A 153 2.38 -5.61 -6.29
C GLY A 153 2.04 -6.64 -5.21
N LYS A 154 2.59 -7.85 -5.28
CA LYS A 154 2.14 -8.98 -4.45
C LYS A 154 2.73 -8.93 -3.04
N ALA A 155 4.01 -8.60 -2.92
CA ALA A 155 4.69 -8.35 -1.66
C ALA A 155 4.04 -7.14 -0.94
N ASN A 156 3.61 -6.14 -1.69
CA ASN A 156 2.90 -4.97 -1.15
C ASN A 156 1.44 -5.22 -0.77
N ALA A 157 0.86 -6.39 -1.11
CA ALA A 157 -0.50 -6.76 -0.69
C ALA A 157 -0.65 -6.77 0.83
N VAL A 158 0.41 -7.11 1.56
CA VAL A 158 0.46 -7.06 3.03
C VAL A 158 0.17 -5.65 3.54
N TYR A 159 0.72 -4.62 2.89
CA TYR A 159 0.48 -3.23 3.28
C TYR A 159 -0.97 -2.80 3.05
N VAL A 160 -1.53 -3.18 1.90
CA VAL A 160 -2.94 -2.92 1.57
C VAL A 160 -3.87 -3.62 2.56
N PHE A 161 -3.56 -4.87 2.92
CA PHE A 161 -4.33 -5.63 3.90
C PHE A 161 -4.24 -5.04 5.30
N SER A 162 -3.03 -4.71 5.76
CA SER A 162 -2.82 -4.03 7.04
C SER A 162 -3.53 -2.68 7.11
N PHE A 163 -3.57 -1.91 6.01
CA PHE A 163 -4.36 -0.69 5.93
C PHE A 163 -5.86 -0.96 6.10
N GLY A 164 -6.38 -2.06 5.54
CA GLY A 164 -7.77 -2.50 5.73
C GLY A 164 -8.06 -2.97 7.16
N LEU A 165 -7.11 -3.69 7.77
CA LEU A 165 -7.19 -4.11 9.17
C LEU A 165 -7.29 -2.91 10.13
N LEU A 166 -6.62 -1.79 9.83
CA LEU A 166 -6.73 -0.59 10.65
C LEU A 166 -8.18 -0.09 10.78
N PHE A 167 -8.93 -0.03 9.66
CA PHE A 167 -10.35 0.34 9.69
C PHE A 167 -11.23 -0.74 10.32
N THR A 168 -10.85 -2.01 10.16
CA THR A 168 -11.50 -3.13 10.84
C THR A 168 -11.37 -3.00 12.36
N GLY A 169 -10.18 -2.66 12.86
CA GLY A 169 -9.93 -2.38 14.28
C GLY A 169 -10.75 -1.19 14.78
N ALA A 170 -10.81 -0.11 13.99
CA ALA A 170 -11.64 1.05 14.31
C ALA A 170 -13.14 0.68 14.41
N TRP A 171 -13.65 -0.12 13.48
CA TRP A 171 -15.02 -0.61 13.52
C TRP A 171 -15.30 -1.47 14.76
N LEU A 172 -14.44 -2.45 15.06
CA LEU A 172 -14.54 -3.28 16.25
C LEU A 172 -14.53 -2.45 17.53
N LEU A 173 -13.69 -1.42 17.59
CA LEU A 173 -13.66 -0.48 18.70
C LEU A 173 -14.99 0.25 18.86
N THR A 174 -15.60 0.73 17.76
CA THR A 174 -16.94 1.37 17.83
C THR A 174 -18.04 0.41 18.30
N LEU A 175 -17.93 -0.88 17.98
CA LEU A 175 -18.85 -1.90 18.49
C LEU A 175 -18.62 -2.14 19.99
N ALA A 176 -17.37 -2.21 20.42
CA ALA A 176 -16.98 -2.41 21.81
C ALA A 176 -17.55 -1.30 22.72
N PHE A 177 -17.61 -0.07 22.22
CA PHE A 177 -18.20 1.07 22.92
C PHE A 177 -19.66 0.88 23.31
N SER A 178 -20.43 0.21 22.46
CA SER A 178 -21.85 -0.06 22.70
C SER A 178 -22.12 -1.38 23.41
N ALA A 179 -21.10 -2.22 23.58
CA ALA A 179 -21.22 -3.53 24.19
C ALA A 179 -21.10 -3.45 25.73
N ARG A 180 -21.57 -4.49 26.42
CA ARG A 180 -21.45 -4.65 27.88
C ARG A 180 -20.91 -6.04 28.22
N GLY A 181 -20.37 -6.21 29.42
CA GLY A 181 -19.87 -7.49 29.95
C GLY A 181 -18.80 -8.15 29.08
N LEU A 182 -18.84 -9.47 28.98
CA LEU A 182 -17.86 -10.29 28.25
C LEU A 182 -17.74 -9.88 26.76
N ARG A 183 -18.86 -9.55 26.10
CA ARG A 183 -18.84 -9.12 24.69
C ARG A 183 -17.98 -7.89 24.48
N ARG A 184 -18.00 -6.93 25.42
CA ARG A 184 -17.16 -5.74 25.36
C ARG A 184 -15.67 -6.10 25.47
N VAL A 185 -15.33 -7.00 26.39
CA VAL A 185 -13.95 -7.46 26.59
C VAL A 185 -13.44 -8.16 25.33
N LEU A 186 -14.21 -9.10 24.77
CA LEU A 186 -13.83 -9.81 23.55
C LEU A 186 -13.63 -8.86 22.36
N LEU A 187 -14.52 -7.89 22.17
CA LEU A 187 -14.38 -6.89 21.09
C LEU A 187 -13.15 -6.00 21.27
N ARG A 188 -12.78 -5.64 22.50
CA ARG A 188 -11.56 -4.87 22.79
C ARG A 188 -10.29 -5.66 22.50
N VAL A 189 -10.25 -6.92 22.94
CA VAL A 189 -9.13 -7.82 22.64
C VAL A 189 -9.00 -8.03 21.14
N ALA A 190 -10.11 -8.30 20.44
CA ALA A 190 -10.12 -8.43 18.99
C ALA A 190 -9.65 -7.15 18.29
N ALA A 191 -10.11 -5.98 18.72
CA ALA A 191 -9.67 -4.69 18.18
C ALA A 191 -8.15 -4.50 18.38
N ALA A 192 -7.62 -4.77 19.58
CA ALA A 192 -6.20 -4.64 19.88
C ALA A 192 -5.34 -5.60 19.02
N LEU A 193 -5.76 -6.85 18.85
CA LEU A 193 -5.07 -7.81 17.99
C LEU A 193 -5.09 -7.39 16.52
N VAL A 194 -6.25 -6.94 16.02
CA VAL A 194 -6.39 -6.44 14.64
C VAL A 194 -5.53 -5.19 14.42
N PHE A 195 -5.47 -4.27 15.39
CA PHE A 195 -4.56 -3.13 15.32
C PHE A 195 -3.09 -3.54 15.32
N LEU A 196 -2.68 -4.52 16.13
CA LEU A 196 -1.31 -5.02 16.14
C LEU A 196 -0.92 -5.59 14.76
N LEU A 197 -1.80 -6.39 14.14
CA LEU A 197 -1.61 -6.92 12.79
C LEU A 197 -1.63 -5.85 11.70
N SER A 198 -2.21 -4.67 11.97
CA SER A 198 -2.19 -3.54 11.06
C SER A 198 -0.83 -2.82 11.01
N PHE A 199 0.09 -3.05 11.95
CA PHE A 199 1.34 -2.29 12.09
C PHE A 199 2.45 -2.62 11.06
N ALA A 200 2.12 -3.23 9.93
CA ALA A 200 3.10 -3.61 8.90
C ALA A 200 3.87 -2.41 8.29
N LEU A 201 3.34 -1.18 8.39
CA LEU A 201 4.01 0.06 7.97
C LEU A 201 4.12 1.04 9.14
N ASN A 202 5.24 1.75 9.27
CA ASN A 202 5.40 2.78 10.31
C ASN A 202 4.29 3.87 10.27
N SER A 203 3.82 4.23 9.08
CA SER A 203 2.71 5.18 8.89
C SER A 203 1.35 4.67 9.40
N THR A 204 1.13 3.34 9.49
CA THR A 204 -0.09 2.78 10.11
C THR A 204 -0.14 3.06 11.61
N ILE A 205 1.00 3.11 12.29
CA ILE A 205 1.07 3.46 13.71
C ILE A 205 0.67 4.92 13.91
N VAL A 206 1.09 5.82 13.00
CA VAL A 206 0.66 7.22 13.04
C VAL A 206 -0.85 7.31 12.81
N LEU A 207 -1.39 6.62 11.81
CA LEU A 207 -2.82 6.63 11.55
C LEU A 207 -3.63 6.00 12.69
N TYR A 208 -3.09 4.97 13.34
CA TYR A 208 -3.62 4.41 14.59
C TYR A 208 -3.68 5.44 15.72
N ALA A 209 -2.66 6.29 15.85
CA ALA A 209 -2.69 7.38 16.83
C ALA A 209 -3.88 8.33 16.61
N PHE A 210 -4.31 8.56 15.36
CA PHE A 210 -5.54 9.30 15.08
C PHE A 210 -6.81 8.56 15.52
N MET A 211 -6.83 7.22 15.46
CA MET A 211 -7.95 6.43 16.01
C MET A 211 -8.02 6.55 17.53
N VAL A 212 -6.87 6.50 18.20
CA VAL A 212 -6.75 6.75 19.64
C VAL A 212 -7.12 8.19 20.01
N LEU A 213 -6.74 9.17 19.18
CA LEU A 213 -7.14 10.56 19.36
C LEU A 213 -8.65 10.73 19.20
N GLY A 214 -9.29 10.04 18.25
CA GLY A 214 -10.74 10.01 18.10
C GLY A 214 -11.45 9.45 19.34
N LEU A 215 -10.91 8.36 19.89
CA LEU A 215 -11.32 7.79 21.18
C LEU A 215 -11.21 8.83 22.31
N PHE A 216 -10.07 9.52 22.41
CA PHE A 216 -9.85 10.57 23.38
C PHE A 216 -10.86 11.71 23.25
N VAL A 217 -11.07 12.22 22.03
CA VAL A 217 -12.03 13.30 21.75
C VAL A 217 -13.45 12.87 22.12
N SER A 218 -13.83 11.61 21.85
CA SER A 218 -15.14 11.08 22.23
C SER A 218 -15.34 11.09 23.75
N ILE A 219 -14.33 10.64 24.52
CA ILE A 219 -14.39 10.64 25.99
C ILE A 219 -14.38 12.06 26.54
N TRP A 220 -13.57 12.94 25.96
CA TRP A 220 -13.47 14.34 26.35
C TRP A 220 -14.80 15.08 26.18
N ARG A 221 -15.46 14.90 25.02
CA ARG A 221 -16.79 15.48 24.74
C ARG A 221 -17.88 14.96 25.68
N GLY A 222 -17.78 13.70 26.12
CA GLY A 222 -18.71 13.12 27.10
C GLY A 222 -18.45 13.56 28.54
N GLY A 223 -17.32 14.21 28.84
CA GLY A 223 -17.03 14.75 30.16
C GLY A 223 -17.96 15.91 30.53
N ASP A 224 -18.12 16.18 31.83
CA ASP A 224 -18.95 17.28 32.31
C ASP A 224 -18.27 18.64 32.01
N ALA A 225 -19.02 19.52 31.33
CA ALA A 225 -18.56 20.84 30.89
C ALA A 225 -18.20 21.77 32.06
N ALA A 226 -18.75 21.53 33.26
CA ALA A 226 -18.46 22.32 34.46
C ALA A 226 -17.01 22.19 34.94
N HIS A 227 -16.28 21.16 34.52
CA HIS A 227 -14.91 20.91 34.96
C HIS A 227 -13.88 21.90 34.37
N GLY A 228 -14.26 22.77 33.43
CA GLY A 228 -13.31 23.64 32.72
C GLY A 228 -12.37 22.86 31.78
N PHE A 229 -11.68 23.55 30.87
CA PHE A 229 -10.90 22.90 29.80
C PHE A 229 -9.79 21.98 30.33
N VAL A 230 -8.91 22.50 31.20
CA VAL A 230 -7.71 21.77 31.67
C VAL A 230 -8.08 20.49 32.41
N ARG A 231 -8.95 20.59 33.42
CA ARG A 231 -9.35 19.42 34.23
C ARG A 231 -10.14 18.42 33.40
N ARG A 232 -10.99 18.87 32.46
CA ARG A 232 -11.72 17.97 31.54
C ARG A 232 -10.75 17.20 30.63
N THR A 233 -9.75 17.87 30.07
CA THR A 233 -8.68 17.27 29.26
C THR A 233 -7.88 16.24 30.06
N TRP A 234 -7.46 16.59 31.28
CA TRP A 234 -6.74 15.69 32.17
C TRP A 234 -7.55 14.44 32.54
N LEU A 235 -8.81 14.62 32.96
CA LEU A 235 -9.71 13.51 33.29
C LEU A 235 -9.99 12.62 32.08
N ALA A 236 -10.16 13.19 30.89
CA ALA A 236 -10.35 12.42 29.66
C ALA A 236 -9.11 11.58 29.33
N ALA A 237 -7.90 12.14 29.46
CA ALA A 237 -6.66 11.43 29.23
C ALA A 237 -6.52 10.25 30.19
N TRP A 238 -6.76 10.48 31.48
CA TRP A 238 -6.72 9.43 32.50
C TRP A 238 -7.76 8.33 32.25
N ARG A 239 -8.98 8.70 31.86
CA ARG A 239 -10.04 7.77 31.49
C ARG A 239 -9.71 6.97 30.23
N CYS A 240 -9.01 7.56 29.26
CA CYS A 240 -8.52 6.82 28.09
C CYS A 240 -7.45 5.81 28.51
N ALA A 241 -6.45 6.26 29.27
CA ALA A 241 -5.32 5.44 29.67
C ALA A 241 -5.73 4.26 30.54
N LEU A 242 -6.55 4.49 31.57
CA LEU A 242 -7.05 3.42 32.44
C LEU A 242 -8.20 2.63 31.82
N GLY A 243 -9.00 3.28 30.96
CA GLY A 243 -10.14 2.65 30.32
C GLY A 243 -9.75 1.71 29.19
N TYR A 244 -8.66 2.01 28.48
CA TYR A 244 -8.16 1.29 27.30
C TYR A 244 -6.62 1.10 27.32
N PRO A 245 -6.05 0.51 28.39
CA PRO A 245 -4.60 0.36 28.52
C PRO A 245 -4.00 -0.46 27.39
N GLU A 246 -4.71 -1.48 26.90
CA GLU A 246 -4.28 -2.33 25.79
C GLU A 246 -4.05 -1.55 24.50
N LEU A 247 -4.81 -0.46 24.28
CA LEU A 247 -4.66 0.39 23.12
C LEU A 247 -3.51 1.40 23.30
N MET A 248 -3.32 1.93 24.52
CA MET A 248 -2.23 2.88 24.78
C MET A 248 -0.85 2.23 24.69
N VAL A 249 -0.74 0.98 25.16
CA VAL A 249 0.54 0.25 25.25
C VAL A 249 0.90 -0.45 23.95
N LEU A 250 -0.05 -0.62 23.02
CA LEU A 250 0.14 -1.38 21.78
C LEU A 250 1.34 -0.92 20.93
N PRO A 251 1.57 0.38 20.69
CA PRO A 251 2.74 0.83 19.93
C PRO A 251 4.06 0.49 20.62
N LEU A 252 4.10 0.52 21.96
CA LEU A 252 5.28 0.16 22.75
C LEU A 252 5.55 -1.35 22.69
N VAL A 253 4.50 -2.17 22.73
CA VAL A 253 4.61 -3.63 22.58
C VAL A 253 5.16 -3.97 21.20
N TYR A 254 4.62 -3.34 20.15
CA TYR A 254 5.12 -3.54 18.80
C TYR A 254 6.58 -3.09 18.65
N TRP A 255 6.91 -1.89 19.13
CA TRP A 255 8.27 -1.37 19.10
C TRP A 255 9.25 -2.27 19.87
N GLY A 256 8.90 -2.69 21.09
CA GLY A 256 9.70 -3.63 21.88
C GLY A 256 9.88 -4.95 21.14
N THR A 257 8.84 -5.42 20.45
CA THR A 257 8.89 -6.65 19.66
C THR A 257 9.92 -6.59 18.53
N LEU A 258 9.91 -5.48 17.79
CA LEU A 258 10.87 -5.26 16.69
C LEU A 258 12.30 -5.01 17.16
N ASN A 259 12.51 -4.50 18.37
CA ASN A 259 13.87 -4.18 18.85
C ASN A 259 14.51 -5.29 19.69
N ILE A 260 13.71 -6.17 20.31
CA ILE A 260 14.18 -7.26 21.16
C ILE A 260 14.23 -8.57 20.37
N TRP A 261 13.11 -8.97 19.74
CA TRP A 261 13.00 -10.29 19.10
C TRP A 261 13.28 -10.27 17.59
N PHE A 262 12.93 -9.17 16.89
CA PHE A 262 13.10 -9.06 15.43
C PHE A 262 14.06 -7.91 15.05
N LYS A 263 15.17 -7.82 15.77
CA LYS A 263 16.15 -6.75 15.60
C LYS A 263 16.71 -6.78 14.17
N ARG A 264 16.68 -5.63 13.51
CA ARG A 264 17.25 -5.44 12.18
C ARG A 264 18.78 -5.51 12.23
N ILE A 265 19.38 -6.17 11.24
CA ILE A 265 20.83 -6.34 11.12
C ILE A 265 21.28 -6.10 9.67
N GLY A 266 22.60 -6.03 9.45
CA GLY A 266 23.17 -5.92 8.11
C GLY A 266 22.78 -4.65 7.37
N ALA A 267 22.45 -4.79 6.08
CA ALA A 267 21.95 -3.70 5.23
C ALA A 267 20.67 -3.04 5.77
N TYR A 268 19.92 -3.75 6.63
CA TYR A 268 18.70 -3.25 7.24
C TYR A 268 18.90 -2.64 8.64
N ALA A 269 20.09 -2.75 9.24
CA ALA A 269 20.36 -2.25 10.59
C ALA A 269 20.08 -0.75 10.74
N GLN A 270 20.40 0.01 9.70
CA GLN A 270 20.14 1.46 9.60
C GLN A 270 18.94 1.79 8.70
N HIS A 271 18.25 0.77 8.19
CA HIS A 271 17.06 0.98 7.36
C HIS A 271 15.95 1.54 8.27
N TYR A 272 15.43 2.72 7.93
CA TYR A 272 14.63 3.57 8.84
C TYR A 272 15.37 4.04 10.11
N GLY A 273 16.69 4.22 10.05
CA GLY A 273 17.44 4.94 11.07
C GLY A 273 16.82 6.34 11.20
N ALA A 274 16.27 6.63 12.37
CA ALA A 274 15.66 7.93 12.62
C ALA A 274 16.75 8.99 12.73
N HIS A 275 16.68 10.02 11.90
CA HIS A 275 17.45 11.24 12.10
C HIS A 275 16.50 12.38 12.44
N PHE A 276 17.05 13.47 12.96
CA PHE A 276 16.30 14.71 13.15
C PHE A 276 16.39 15.53 11.87
N PRO A 277 15.34 15.57 11.02
CA PRO A 277 15.40 16.28 9.76
C PRO A 277 15.48 17.79 10.00
N THR A 278 16.29 18.47 9.20
CA THR A 278 16.33 19.94 9.20
C THR A 278 15.02 20.54 8.68
N LEU A 279 14.73 21.81 8.98
CA LEU A 279 13.54 22.49 8.44
C LEU A 279 13.53 22.50 6.90
N GLY A 280 14.71 22.61 6.27
CA GLY A 280 14.86 22.53 4.81
C GLY A 280 14.55 21.13 4.27
N GLU A 281 14.98 20.07 4.96
CA GLU A 281 14.63 18.69 4.62
C GLU A 281 13.14 18.41 4.77
N LEU A 282 12.52 18.94 5.82
CA LEU A 282 11.07 18.82 6.02
C LEU A 282 10.30 19.53 4.92
N ALA A 283 10.63 20.80 4.63
CA ALA A 283 9.95 21.58 3.59
C ALA A 283 10.12 20.94 2.20
N SER A 284 11.35 20.55 1.83
CA SER A 284 11.61 19.87 0.55
C SER A 284 10.96 18.49 0.48
N GLY A 285 10.94 17.76 1.58
CA GLY A 285 10.27 16.47 1.72
C GLY A 285 8.76 16.57 1.54
N TRP A 286 8.10 17.47 2.27
CA TRP A 286 6.66 17.72 2.12
C TRP A 286 6.30 18.21 0.73
N LYS A 287 7.14 19.03 0.09
CA LYS A 287 6.97 19.41 -1.32
C LYS A 287 7.00 18.17 -2.23
N ALA A 288 7.98 17.28 -2.06
CA ALA A 288 8.07 16.05 -2.85
C ALA A 288 6.85 15.13 -2.65
N PHE A 289 6.39 14.96 -1.41
CA PHE A 289 5.16 14.23 -1.10
C PHE A 289 3.94 14.90 -1.75
N PHE A 290 3.78 16.21 -1.66
CA PHE A 290 2.64 16.92 -2.24
C PHE A 290 2.61 16.77 -3.77
N ILE A 291 3.75 16.96 -4.42
CA ILE A 291 3.88 16.83 -5.87
C ILE A 291 3.50 15.42 -6.30
N THR A 292 4.16 14.40 -5.75
CA THR A 292 3.96 13.01 -6.17
C THR A 292 2.57 12.48 -5.80
N SER A 293 2.00 12.92 -4.67
CA SER A 293 0.70 12.42 -4.18
C SER A 293 -0.50 13.06 -4.87
N TYR A 294 -0.39 14.33 -5.29
CA TYR A 294 -1.56 15.10 -5.76
C TYR A 294 -1.32 15.82 -7.07
N TRP A 295 -0.20 16.53 -7.21
CA TRP A 295 0.06 17.28 -8.44
C TRP A 295 0.24 16.36 -9.65
N ASP A 296 1.04 15.31 -9.49
CA ASP A 296 1.29 14.34 -10.56
C ASP A 296 0.03 13.54 -10.90
N VAL A 297 -0.88 13.34 -9.93
CA VAL A 297 -2.20 12.75 -10.17
C VAL A 297 -3.06 13.68 -11.05
N VAL A 298 -3.06 14.98 -10.78
CA VAL A 298 -3.77 15.97 -11.61
C VAL A 298 -3.16 16.07 -13.00
N ALA A 299 -1.83 16.15 -13.09
CA ALA A 299 -1.13 16.18 -14.38
C ALA A 299 -1.38 14.90 -15.19
N GLY A 300 -1.36 13.74 -14.52
CA GLY A 300 -1.72 12.45 -15.11
C GLY A 300 -3.16 12.40 -15.62
N ALA A 301 -4.12 12.93 -14.86
CA ALA A 301 -5.51 13.03 -15.28
C ALA A 301 -5.66 13.88 -16.55
N LEU A 302 -5.00 15.04 -16.61
CA LEU A 302 -5.03 15.93 -17.77
C LEU A 302 -4.36 15.31 -19.00
N LYS A 303 -3.29 14.54 -18.80
CA LYS A 303 -2.66 13.78 -19.89
C LYS A 303 -3.59 12.68 -20.41
N MET A 304 -4.23 11.97 -19.50
CA MET A 304 -5.14 10.87 -19.81
C MET A 304 -6.38 11.32 -20.59
N THR A 305 -6.93 12.51 -20.29
CA THR A 305 -8.09 13.04 -21.05
C THR A 305 -7.76 13.28 -22.53
N ILE A 306 -6.48 13.48 -22.87
CA ILE A 306 -6.02 13.70 -24.25
C ILE A 306 -5.61 12.38 -24.89
N GLU A 307 -4.78 11.58 -24.22
CA GLU A 307 -4.14 10.40 -24.82
C GLU A 307 -4.99 9.13 -24.78
N ALA A 308 -5.82 8.95 -23.73
CA ALA A 308 -6.61 7.75 -23.54
C ALA A 308 -7.90 8.06 -22.74
N PRO A 309 -8.90 8.75 -23.34
CA PRO A 309 -10.10 9.17 -22.62
C PRO A 309 -11.10 8.04 -22.34
N ALA A 310 -11.04 6.92 -23.09
CA ALA A 310 -11.99 5.82 -22.98
C ALA A 310 -12.23 5.29 -21.55
N PRO A 311 -11.21 5.11 -20.69
CA PRO A 311 -11.40 4.60 -19.33
C PRO A 311 -12.10 5.62 -18.44
N LEU A 312 -11.87 6.92 -18.67
CA LEU A 312 -12.59 7.99 -17.97
C LEU A 312 -14.08 7.99 -18.35
N VAL A 313 -14.41 7.72 -19.61
CA VAL A 313 -15.80 7.57 -20.06
C VAL A 313 -16.47 6.37 -19.38
N VAL A 314 -15.81 5.21 -19.36
CA VAL A 314 -16.35 4.01 -18.70
C VAL A 314 -16.50 4.24 -17.19
N ALA A 315 -15.51 4.86 -16.54
CA ALA A 315 -15.59 5.22 -15.12
C ALA A 315 -16.74 6.21 -14.86
N ALA A 316 -16.96 7.19 -15.74
CA ALA A 316 -18.08 8.13 -15.64
C ALA A 316 -19.44 7.44 -15.73
N LEU A 317 -19.61 6.46 -16.61
CA LEU A 317 -20.83 5.68 -16.72
C LEU A 317 -21.09 4.85 -15.44
N LEU A 318 -20.06 4.18 -14.92
CA LEU A 318 -20.17 3.38 -13.70
C LEU A 318 -20.48 4.22 -12.47
N VAL A 319 -19.72 5.32 -12.28
CA VAL A 319 -19.94 6.25 -11.17
C VAL A 319 -21.31 6.91 -11.32
N GLY A 320 -21.70 7.33 -12.53
CA GLY A 320 -23.03 7.88 -12.80
C GLY A 320 -24.16 6.93 -12.39
N ALA A 321 -24.06 5.65 -12.75
CA ALA A 321 -25.02 4.63 -12.32
C ALA A 321 -25.06 4.48 -10.79
N ALA A 322 -23.90 4.47 -10.12
CA ALA A 322 -23.84 4.41 -8.66
C ALA A 322 -24.43 5.65 -7.99
N LEU A 323 -24.19 6.85 -8.53
CA LEU A 323 -24.78 8.10 -8.04
C LEU A 323 -26.31 8.07 -8.11
N LEU A 324 -26.88 7.50 -9.18
CA LEU A 324 -28.33 7.31 -9.29
C LEU A 324 -28.87 6.39 -8.19
N LEU A 325 -28.16 5.30 -7.89
CA LEU A 325 -28.54 4.35 -6.83
C LEU A 325 -28.40 4.95 -5.41
N LEU A 326 -27.51 5.93 -5.23
CA LEU A 326 -27.25 6.60 -3.95
C LEU A 326 -28.04 7.91 -3.77
N ARG A 327 -28.79 8.36 -4.79
CA ARG A 327 -29.44 9.69 -4.81
C ARG A 327 -30.41 9.94 -3.64
N SER A 328 -31.05 8.90 -3.12
CA SER A 328 -31.99 9.02 -1.99
C SER A 328 -31.29 9.07 -0.63
N GLU A 329 -29.98 8.83 -0.57
CA GLU A 329 -29.19 8.75 0.67
C GLU A 329 -28.45 10.05 0.99
N THR A 330 -28.45 11.03 0.08
CA THR A 330 -27.80 12.32 0.30
C THR A 330 -28.71 13.23 1.12
N GLU A 331 -28.28 13.54 2.33
CA GLU A 331 -28.97 14.48 3.22
C GLU A 331 -28.28 15.85 3.17
N PRO A 332 -29.00 16.94 3.50
CA PRO A 332 -28.36 18.25 3.68
C PRO A 332 -27.32 18.16 4.78
N THR A 333 -26.12 18.71 4.55
CA THR A 333 -25.09 18.71 5.58
C THR A 333 -25.59 19.55 6.77
N THR A 334 -25.87 18.92 7.91
CA THR A 334 -26.23 19.68 9.11
C THR A 334 -25.04 20.55 9.51
N ALA A 335 -25.31 21.82 9.82
CA ALA A 335 -24.31 22.88 10.09
C ALA A 335 -23.33 22.60 11.26
N LYS A 336 -23.34 21.40 11.86
CA LYS A 336 -22.52 21.02 13.01
C LYS A 336 -21.02 20.95 12.74
N TYR A 337 -20.59 20.78 11.48
CA TYR A 337 -19.15 20.71 11.13
C TYR A 337 -18.85 21.53 9.88
N THR A 338 -18.22 22.69 10.11
CA THR A 338 -17.84 23.68 9.09
C THR A 338 -16.96 23.09 7.98
N VAL A 339 -17.02 23.68 6.79
CA VAL A 339 -16.16 23.39 5.62
C VAL A 339 -14.67 23.28 5.97
N ALA A 340 -14.23 24.06 6.96
CA ALA A 340 -12.83 24.12 7.40
C ALA A 340 -12.33 22.84 8.09
N ALA A 341 -13.20 22.07 8.77
CA ALA A 341 -12.75 20.95 9.59
C ALA A 341 -12.15 19.78 8.76
N PRO A 342 -12.79 19.29 7.67
CA PRO A 342 -12.17 18.29 6.80
C PRO A 342 -10.86 18.77 6.18
N LEU A 343 -10.79 20.04 5.75
CA LEU A 343 -9.58 20.61 5.14
C LEU A 343 -8.42 20.70 6.14
N LEU A 344 -8.67 21.18 7.35
CA LEU A 344 -7.66 21.23 8.41
C LEU A 344 -7.16 19.82 8.75
N LEU A 345 -8.08 18.86 8.87
CA LEU A 345 -7.71 17.47 9.14
C LEU A 345 -6.91 16.86 8.00
N ALA A 346 -7.20 17.21 6.74
CA ALA A 346 -6.43 16.76 5.59
C ALA A 346 -4.97 17.24 5.66
N VAL A 347 -4.75 18.52 5.98
CA VAL A 347 -3.40 19.08 6.15
C VAL A 347 -2.66 18.40 7.28
N VAL A 348 -3.31 18.25 8.44
CA VAL A 348 -2.70 17.59 9.61
C VAL A 348 -2.35 16.13 9.31
N LEU A 349 -3.26 15.38 8.67
CA LEU A 349 -2.98 14.00 8.28
C LEU A 349 -1.88 13.90 7.22
N PHE A 350 -1.86 14.78 6.22
CA PHE A 350 -0.80 14.80 5.22
C PHE A 350 0.59 14.99 5.88
N LEU A 351 0.72 15.97 6.78
CA LEU A 351 1.97 16.22 7.49
C LEU A 351 2.34 15.04 8.40
N ALA A 352 1.38 14.49 9.14
CA ALA A 352 1.61 13.39 10.06
C ALA A 352 1.99 12.08 9.33
N LEU A 353 1.32 11.76 8.22
CA LEU A 353 1.57 10.52 7.46
C LEU A 353 2.88 10.56 6.68
N SER A 354 3.31 11.74 6.22
CA SER A 354 4.62 11.92 5.57
C SER A 354 5.79 11.93 6.56
N PHE A 355 5.58 12.40 7.79
CA PHE A 355 6.65 12.64 8.75
C PHE A 355 7.54 11.42 9.07
N PRO A 356 7.02 10.19 9.32
CA PRO A 356 7.86 9.02 9.58
C PRO A 356 8.82 8.69 8.45
N TYR A 357 8.41 8.94 7.20
CA TYR A 357 9.27 8.73 6.04
C TYR A 357 10.38 9.78 6.00
N LEU A 358 10.07 11.05 6.29
CA LEU A 358 11.07 12.11 6.33
C LEU A 358 12.12 11.92 7.44
N VAL A 359 11.67 11.45 8.61
CA VAL A 359 12.56 11.06 9.73
C VAL A 359 13.46 9.87 9.37
N ALA A 360 13.00 9.01 8.46
CA ALA A 360 13.78 7.90 7.91
C ALA A 360 14.59 8.28 6.66
N GLY A 361 14.58 9.55 6.24
CA GLY A 361 15.24 10.01 5.01
C GLY A 361 14.58 9.54 3.69
N LEU A 362 13.36 9.02 3.75
CA LEU A 362 12.62 8.47 2.61
C LEU A 362 11.70 9.50 1.97
N ARG A 363 11.61 9.48 0.64
CA ARG A 363 10.76 10.37 -0.16
C ARG A 363 10.17 9.61 -1.35
N PRO A 364 8.93 9.90 -1.76
CA PRO A 364 8.35 9.32 -2.96
C PRO A 364 9.01 9.94 -4.20
N SER A 365 8.93 9.21 -5.32
CA SER A 365 9.39 9.66 -6.63
C SER A 365 8.38 9.27 -7.70
N SER A 366 8.06 10.19 -8.62
CA SER A 366 7.25 9.89 -9.80
C SER A 366 8.03 9.24 -10.94
N LEU A 367 9.36 9.24 -10.86
CA LEU A 367 10.23 8.57 -11.83
C LEU A 367 10.27 7.05 -11.64
N HIS A 368 10.02 6.58 -10.42
CA HIS A 368 10.04 5.16 -10.08
C HIS A 368 8.76 4.78 -9.33
N PHE A 369 7.86 4.07 -10.00
CA PHE A 369 6.57 3.67 -9.41
C PHE A 369 6.71 2.81 -8.14
N TYR A 370 7.86 2.18 -7.92
CA TYR A 370 8.21 1.49 -6.67
C TYR A 370 8.15 2.40 -5.44
N GLU A 371 8.53 3.66 -5.60
CA GLU A 371 8.51 4.64 -4.51
C GLU A 371 7.09 5.12 -4.15
N SER A 372 6.09 4.75 -4.96
CA SER A 372 4.69 4.98 -4.61
C SER A 372 4.24 4.18 -3.38
N ARG A 373 5.02 3.19 -2.92
CA ARG A 373 4.70 2.42 -1.70
C ARG A 373 4.48 3.29 -0.47
N HIS A 374 5.14 4.45 -0.42
CA HIS A 374 5.02 5.43 0.67
C HIS A 374 3.71 6.24 0.61
N LEU A 375 2.91 6.10 -0.45
CA LEU A 375 1.72 6.89 -0.72
C LEU A 375 0.40 6.18 -0.42
N LEU A 376 0.42 4.92 0.03
CA LEU A 376 -0.78 4.09 0.26
C LEU A 376 -1.91 4.82 1.01
N MET A 377 -1.56 5.61 2.03
CA MET A 377 -2.52 6.28 2.91
C MET A 377 -2.96 7.67 2.44
N PHE A 378 -2.37 8.20 1.37
CA PHE A 378 -2.61 9.58 0.93
C PHE A 378 -3.98 9.75 0.24
N GLY A 379 -4.68 8.65 -0.02
CA GLY A 379 -6.11 8.65 -0.35
C GLY A 379 -7.00 9.24 0.75
N LEU A 380 -6.60 9.14 2.03
CA LEU A 380 -7.36 9.70 3.15
C LEU A 380 -7.37 11.24 3.18
N PRO A 381 -6.21 11.94 3.18
CA PRO A 381 -6.21 13.38 3.03
C PRO A 381 -6.88 13.83 1.72
N LEU A 382 -6.71 13.11 0.61
CA LEU A 382 -7.41 13.44 -0.64
C LEU A 382 -8.93 13.41 -0.48
N ALA A 383 -9.47 12.33 0.11
CA ALA A 383 -10.89 12.20 0.37
C ALA A 383 -11.42 13.31 1.29
N LEU A 384 -10.63 13.75 2.28
CA LEU A 384 -10.97 14.89 3.14
C LEU A 384 -10.93 16.23 2.40
N ILE A 385 -9.98 16.44 1.50
CA ILE A 385 -9.93 17.63 0.62
C ILE A 385 -11.19 17.69 -0.23
N LEU A 386 -11.55 16.59 -0.89
CA LEU A 386 -12.75 16.51 -1.72
C LEU A 386 -14.03 16.67 -0.89
N LEU A 387 -14.09 16.13 0.34
CA LEU A 387 -15.21 16.34 1.24
C LEU A 387 -15.35 17.82 1.65
N GLY A 388 -14.24 18.47 2.00
CA GLY A 388 -14.22 19.91 2.30
C GLY A 388 -14.70 20.75 1.11
N LEU A 389 -14.19 20.45 -0.09
CA LEU A 389 -14.60 21.10 -1.32
C LEU A 389 -16.09 20.85 -1.63
N LYS A 390 -16.58 19.62 -1.46
CA LYS A 390 -18.02 19.30 -1.60
C LYS A 390 -18.87 20.16 -0.69
N ARG A 391 -18.52 20.28 0.59
CA ARG A 391 -19.28 21.08 1.56
C ARG A 391 -19.24 22.57 1.22
N TRP A 392 -18.13 23.06 0.66
CA TRP A 392 -18.04 24.43 0.17
C TRP A 392 -18.97 24.68 -1.04
N VAL A 393 -18.91 23.79 -2.03
CA VAL A 393 -19.71 23.86 -3.26
C VAL A 393 -21.21 23.64 -3.02
N GLU A 394 -21.56 22.86 -1.99
CA GLU A 394 -22.95 22.61 -1.57
C GLU A 394 -23.73 23.91 -1.29
N HIS A 395 -23.07 24.96 -0.80
CA HIS A 395 -23.70 26.27 -0.59
C HIS A 395 -24.18 26.94 -1.89
N ALA A 396 -23.56 26.62 -3.02
CA ALA A 396 -23.89 27.23 -4.32
C ALA A 396 -24.87 26.38 -5.14
N ILE A 397 -24.73 25.05 -5.15
CA ILE A 397 -25.50 24.17 -6.06
C ILE A 397 -26.33 23.09 -5.36
N GLY A 398 -26.34 23.09 -4.02
CA GLY A 398 -27.07 22.12 -3.20
C GLY A 398 -26.36 20.77 -3.00
N PRO A 399 -26.78 19.96 -2.01
CA PRO A 399 -26.05 18.78 -1.54
C PRO A 399 -25.87 17.71 -2.59
N LYS A 400 -26.93 17.40 -3.35
CA LYS A 400 -26.94 16.34 -4.36
C LYS A 400 -26.03 16.66 -5.54
N ALA A 401 -26.09 17.89 -6.03
CA ALA A 401 -25.25 18.33 -7.15
C ALA A 401 -23.78 18.43 -6.70
N ALA A 402 -23.50 19.00 -5.52
CA ALA A 402 -22.14 19.07 -5.00
C ALA A 402 -21.51 17.69 -4.78
N PHE A 403 -22.29 16.72 -4.27
CA PHE A 403 -21.85 15.33 -4.16
C PHE A 403 -21.44 14.74 -5.53
N ALA A 404 -22.32 14.86 -6.53
CA ALA A 404 -22.05 14.36 -7.88
C ALA A 404 -20.86 15.07 -8.55
N VAL A 405 -20.79 16.41 -8.44
CA VAL A 405 -19.74 17.22 -9.09
C VAL A 405 -18.39 17.02 -8.43
N VAL A 406 -18.30 16.92 -7.11
CA VAL A 406 -17.00 16.84 -6.43
C VAL A 406 -16.57 15.39 -6.18
N LEU A 407 -17.37 14.61 -5.45
CA LEU A 407 -17.03 13.23 -5.12
C LEU A 407 -17.27 12.29 -6.31
N GLY A 408 -18.30 12.53 -7.12
CA GLY A 408 -18.52 11.78 -8.37
C GLY A 408 -17.37 11.99 -9.36
N PHE A 409 -17.06 13.24 -9.71
CA PHE A 409 -15.93 13.54 -10.61
C PHE A 409 -14.59 13.04 -10.05
N GLY A 410 -14.32 13.26 -8.76
CA GLY A 410 -13.13 12.73 -8.10
C GLY A 410 -13.03 11.21 -8.22
N SER A 411 -14.15 10.49 -8.10
CA SER A 411 -14.19 9.03 -8.24
C SER A 411 -13.92 8.58 -9.68
N VAL A 412 -14.43 9.31 -10.67
CA VAL A 412 -14.15 9.05 -12.10
C VAL A 412 -12.67 9.17 -12.39
N LEU A 413 -12.02 10.25 -11.93
CA LEU A 413 -10.59 10.45 -12.11
C LEU A 413 -9.78 9.37 -11.39
N SER A 414 -10.16 9.06 -10.15
CA SER A 414 -9.50 8.06 -9.30
C SER A 414 -9.52 6.67 -9.96
N ILE A 415 -10.70 6.19 -10.39
CA ILE A 415 -10.86 4.88 -11.05
C ILE A 415 -10.17 4.87 -12.42
N GLY A 416 -10.31 5.93 -13.23
CA GLY A 416 -9.68 5.99 -14.55
C GLY A 416 -8.15 5.87 -14.47
N LEU A 417 -7.52 6.66 -13.59
CA LEU A 417 -6.07 6.62 -13.39
C LEU A 417 -5.59 5.31 -12.75
N LEU A 418 -6.41 4.71 -11.89
CA LEU A 418 -6.14 3.38 -11.33
C LEU A 418 -6.08 2.33 -12.45
N TRP A 419 -7.01 2.35 -13.40
CA TRP A 419 -6.98 1.45 -14.56
C TRP A 419 -5.78 1.69 -15.47
N ASP A 420 -5.40 2.96 -15.71
CA ASP A 420 -4.17 3.27 -16.44
C ASP A 420 -2.93 2.66 -15.76
N THR A 421 -2.88 2.75 -14.44
CA THR A 421 -1.81 2.13 -13.65
C THR A 421 -1.80 0.60 -13.80
N TYR A 422 -2.96 -0.06 -13.70
CA TYR A 422 -3.04 -1.51 -13.91
C TYR A 422 -2.61 -1.93 -15.32
N ILE A 423 -2.92 -1.13 -16.33
CA ILE A 423 -2.54 -1.40 -17.70
C ILE A 423 -1.06 -1.19 -17.93
N PHE A 424 -0.47 -0.18 -17.31
CA PHE A 424 0.98 -0.04 -17.25
C PHE A 424 1.64 -1.29 -16.63
N MET A 425 1.14 -1.75 -15.47
CA MET A 425 1.68 -2.94 -14.80
C MET A 425 1.49 -4.21 -15.63
N GLN A 426 0.34 -4.40 -16.27
CA GLN A 426 0.11 -5.53 -17.17
C GLN A 426 1.02 -5.49 -18.39
N ALA A 427 1.20 -4.31 -19.02
CA ALA A 427 2.12 -4.16 -20.14
C ALA A 427 3.56 -4.49 -19.74
N ARG A 428 3.97 -4.12 -18.52
CA ARG A 428 5.26 -4.50 -17.95
C ARG A 428 5.37 -6.02 -17.80
N THR A 429 4.36 -6.69 -17.26
CA THR A 429 4.33 -8.15 -17.13
C THR A 429 4.51 -8.84 -18.48
N LEU A 430 3.82 -8.37 -19.53
CA LEU A 430 3.96 -8.93 -20.87
C LEU A 430 5.39 -8.79 -21.41
N LYS A 431 6.08 -7.68 -21.12
CA LYS A 431 7.49 -7.49 -21.49
C LYS A 431 8.40 -8.46 -20.73
N GLN A 432 8.18 -8.66 -19.43
CA GLN A 432 8.93 -9.64 -18.62
C GLN A 432 8.72 -11.07 -19.17
N GLU A 433 7.48 -11.44 -19.49
CA GLU A 433 7.13 -12.75 -20.08
C GLU A 433 7.76 -12.95 -21.46
N ALA A 434 7.76 -11.91 -22.31
CA ALA A 434 8.41 -11.97 -23.62
C ALA A 434 9.92 -12.20 -23.48
N LEU A 435 10.59 -11.47 -22.58
CA LEU A 435 12.00 -11.68 -22.30
C LEU A 435 12.27 -13.10 -21.78
N ALA A 436 11.51 -13.56 -20.78
CA ALA A 436 11.67 -14.91 -20.24
C ALA A 436 11.48 -15.99 -21.31
N ASN A 437 10.45 -15.88 -22.14
CA ASN A 437 10.17 -16.85 -23.21
C ASN A 437 11.28 -16.91 -24.26
N GLU A 438 11.81 -15.76 -24.67
CA GLU A 438 12.94 -15.69 -25.60
C GLU A 438 14.21 -16.31 -25.00
N LEU A 439 14.48 -16.05 -23.71
CA LEU A 439 15.66 -16.61 -23.04
C LEU A 439 15.58 -18.13 -22.84
N VAL A 440 14.41 -18.67 -22.48
CA VAL A 440 14.18 -20.13 -22.34
C VAL A 440 14.52 -20.88 -23.63
N SER A 441 14.23 -20.27 -24.79
CA SER A 441 14.50 -20.89 -26.09
C SER A 441 15.97 -20.89 -26.51
N ARG A 442 16.85 -20.25 -25.72
CA ARG A 442 18.26 -20.03 -26.03
C ARG A 442 19.15 -20.84 -25.10
N ALA A 443 20.27 -21.31 -25.64
CA ALA A 443 21.34 -21.87 -24.83
C ALA A 443 21.89 -20.79 -23.89
N GLN A 444 21.96 -21.10 -22.60
CA GLN A 444 22.58 -20.23 -21.61
C GLN A 444 24.06 -20.03 -21.97
N PRO A 445 24.55 -18.78 -22.08
CA PRO A 445 25.99 -18.54 -22.21
C PRO A 445 26.72 -18.93 -20.92
N ALA A 446 28.04 -19.12 -20.98
CA ALA A 446 28.89 -19.32 -19.81
C ALA A 446 29.09 -18.00 -19.03
N ALA A 447 27.99 -17.31 -18.68
CA ALA A 447 27.95 -16.07 -17.92
C ALA A 447 27.04 -16.23 -16.70
N THR A 448 27.42 -15.56 -15.62
CA THR A 448 26.65 -15.47 -14.36
C THR A 448 26.22 -14.04 -14.05
N VAL A 449 26.81 -13.05 -14.73
CA VAL A 449 26.49 -11.63 -14.59
C VAL A 449 25.92 -11.10 -15.91
N PHE A 450 24.75 -10.50 -15.85
CA PHE A 450 23.98 -10.07 -17.01
C PHE A 450 23.53 -8.63 -16.87
N ALA A 451 23.86 -7.82 -17.88
CA ALA A 451 23.26 -6.50 -18.06
C ALA A 451 22.18 -6.56 -19.13
N LEU A 452 20.99 -6.08 -18.80
CA LEU A 452 19.87 -5.91 -19.72
C LEU A 452 19.92 -4.50 -20.31
N ASP A 453 20.27 -4.38 -21.59
CA ASP A 453 20.08 -3.15 -22.35
C ASP A 453 18.63 -3.09 -22.86
N ASP A 454 17.80 -2.41 -22.08
CA ASP A 454 16.35 -2.31 -22.30
C ASP A 454 16.02 -1.20 -23.29
N GLY A 455 15.78 -1.59 -24.55
CA GLY A 455 15.37 -0.69 -25.63
C GLY A 455 13.94 -0.19 -25.50
N PHE A 456 13.11 -0.75 -24.60
CA PHE A 456 11.77 -0.19 -24.34
C PHE A 456 11.79 1.12 -23.56
N VAL A 457 12.96 1.52 -23.03
CA VAL A 457 13.17 2.85 -22.44
C VAL A 457 12.94 3.95 -23.47
N ASP A 458 13.35 3.74 -24.72
CA ASP A 458 13.22 4.73 -25.80
C ASP A 458 11.87 4.62 -26.55
N TYR A 459 11.04 3.65 -26.18
CA TYR A 459 9.77 3.39 -26.84
C TYR A 459 8.69 4.38 -26.36
N PRO A 460 7.77 4.87 -27.24
CA PRO A 460 6.74 5.88 -26.90
C PRO A 460 5.63 5.34 -25.98
N SER A 461 6.00 4.92 -24.78
CA SER A 461 5.14 4.40 -23.73
C SER A 461 5.69 4.76 -22.36
N ARG A 462 4.82 4.87 -21.35
CA ARG A 462 5.27 4.96 -19.96
C ARG A 462 6.12 3.73 -19.63
N HIS A 463 7.42 3.94 -19.39
CA HIS A 463 8.37 2.87 -19.09
C HIS A 463 9.32 3.28 -17.97
N VAL A 464 9.65 2.32 -17.11
CA VAL A 464 10.62 2.43 -16.02
C VAL A 464 11.54 1.22 -16.15
N PRO A 465 12.87 1.38 -16.06
CA PRO A 465 13.79 0.24 -16.16
C PRO A 465 13.44 -0.91 -15.21
N PHE A 466 13.83 -2.13 -15.58
CA PHE A 466 13.75 -3.28 -14.69
C PHE A 466 14.73 -3.15 -13.52
N GLY A 467 14.27 -3.45 -12.30
CA GLY A 467 15.13 -3.53 -11.13
C GLY A 467 15.93 -4.84 -11.10
N PHE A 468 16.97 -4.88 -10.27
CA PHE A 468 17.81 -6.06 -10.06
C PHE A 468 17.03 -7.35 -9.81
N ALA A 469 16.07 -7.29 -8.89
CA ALA A 469 15.25 -8.45 -8.51
C ALA A 469 14.46 -8.99 -9.70
N GLU A 470 13.94 -8.11 -10.56
CA GLU A 470 13.17 -8.50 -11.74
C GLU A 470 14.06 -9.18 -12.78
N VAL A 471 15.17 -8.55 -13.17
CA VAL A 471 16.07 -9.13 -14.20
C VAL A 471 16.65 -10.45 -13.70
N THR A 472 17.13 -10.49 -12.46
CA THR A 472 17.66 -11.72 -11.84
C THR A 472 16.58 -12.81 -11.76
N GLY A 473 15.36 -12.45 -11.37
CA GLY A 473 14.22 -13.38 -11.31
C GLY A 473 13.86 -13.96 -12.68
N ILE A 474 13.86 -13.13 -13.73
CA ILE A 474 13.62 -13.56 -15.12
C ILE A 474 14.69 -14.56 -15.58
N LEU A 475 15.97 -14.28 -15.32
CA LEU A 475 17.07 -15.18 -15.66
C LEU A 475 16.91 -16.54 -14.98
N ARG A 476 16.52 -16.53 -13.71
CA ARG A 476 16.27 -17.77 -12.95
C ARG A 476 15.08 -18.56 -13.48
N LEU A 477 14.00 -17.89 -13.89
CA LEU A 477 12.89 -18.57 -14.57
C LEU A 477 13.31 -19.20 -15.88
N ALA A 478 14.21 -18.54 -16.63
CA ALA A 478 14.66 -18.98 -17.93
C ALA A 478 15.65 -20.16 -17.87
N TRP A 479 16.65 -20.08 -17.00
CA TRP A 479 17.79 -21.02 -16.97
C TRP A 479 17.99 -21.75 -15.63
N GLY A 480 17.05 -21.62 -14.70
CA GLY A 480 17.06 -22.32 -13.41
C GLY A 480 17.76 -21.56 -12.28
N ASN A 481 17.94 -22.22 -11.14
CA ASN A 481 18.36 -21.59 -9.88
C ASN A 481 19.87 -21.42 -9.72
N GLN A 482 20.52 -20.83 -10.72
CA GLN A 482 21.92 -20.41 -10.61
C GLN A 482 22.04 -19.05 -9.90
N PRO A 483 23.19 -18.73 -9.28
CA PRO A 483 23.44 -17.48 -8.59
C PRO A 483 23.67 -16.32 -9.57
N PHE A 484 22.68 -16.03 -10.42
CA PHE A 484 22.73 -14.94 -11.39
C PHE A 484 22.77 -13.57 -10.72
N VAL A 485 23.52 -12.65 -11.33
CA VAL A 485 23.41 -11.19 -11.13
C VAL A 485 22.78 -10.61 -12.39
N GLY A 486 21.54 -10.13 -12.30
CA GLY A 486 20.87 -9.43 -13.40
C GLY A 486 20.54 -7.99 -13.03
N PHE A 487 20.83 -7.03 -13.92
CA PHE A 487 20.44 -5.63 -13.74
C PHE A 487 20.13 -4.93 -15.07
N ALA A 488 19.36 -3.84 -15.04
CA ALA A 488 19.10 -3.03 -16.24
C ALA A 488 20.21 -2.00 -16.44
N LEU A 489 20.93 -2.07 -17.56
CA LEU A 489 22.13 -1.28 -17.82
C LEU A 489 21.89 0.23 -17.69
N ARG A 490 20.77 0.72 -18.23
CA ARG A 490 20.42 2.15 -18.23
C ARG A 490 19.82 2.63 -16.90
N GLY A 491 19.43 1.70 -16.03
CA GLY A 491 18.90 2.00 -14.70
C GLY A 491 19.99 2.11 -13.62
N GLU A 492 21.22 1.69 -13.93
CA GLU A 492 22.28 1.52 -12.95
C GLU A 492 23.50 2.41 -13.22
N ARG A 493 24.31 2.61 -12.18
CA ARG A 493 25.58 3.35 -12.26
C ARG A 493 26.69 2.44 -12.78
N SER A 494 27.79 3.04 -13.26
CA SER A 494 28.97 2.27 -13.66
C SER A 494 29.58 1.44 -12.50
N SER A 495 29.31 1.81 -11.25
CA SER A 495 29.78 1.13 -10.03
C SER A 495 28.98 -0.11 -9.62
N VAL A 496 27.95 -0.47 -10.38
CA VAL A 496 26.94 -1.47 -10.00
C VAL A 496 27.52 -2.79 -9.43
N LEU A 497 28.61 -3.30 -9.99
CA LEU A 497 29.22 -4.55 -9.53
C LEU A 497 29.93 -4.41 -8.17
N GLN A 498 30.48 -3.23 -7.88
CA GLN A 498 31.05 -2.93 -6.56
C GLN A 498 29.95 -2.78 -5.51
N ASP A 499 28.82 -2.18 -5.90
CA ASP A 499 27.65 -2.04 -5.04
C ASP A 499 27.06 -3.42 -4.69
N VAL A 500 27.01 -4.35 -5.65
CA VAL A 500 26.61 -5.76 -5.41
C VAL A 500 27.61 -6.47 -4.50
N GLU A 501 28.92 -6.30 -4.71
CA GLU A 501 29.94 -6.93 -3.87
C GLU A 501 29.88 -6.45 -2.42
N LEU A 502 29.64 -5.15 -2.22
CA LEU A 502 29.42 -4.57 -0.90
C LEU A 502 28.15 -5.14 -0.25
N ALA A 503 27.05 -5.22 -1.00
CA ALA A 503 25.79 -5.77 -0.49
C ALA A 503 25.90 -7.26 -0.15
N ARG A 504 26.64 -8.04 -0.93
CA ARG A 504 26.88 -9.47 -0.73
C ARG A 504 27.68 -9.75 0.54
N THR A 505 28.73 -8.98 0.78
CA THR A 505 29.66 -9.18 1.91
C THR A 505 29.14 -8.59 3.22
N ALA A 506 28.01 -7.86 3.18
CA ALA A 506 27.38 -7.32 4.37
C ALA A 506 26.89 -8.45 5.33
N PRO A 507 27.02 -8.27 6.66
CA PRO A 507 26.51 -9.25 7.62
C PRO A 507 25.02 -9.53 7.43
N GLY A 508 24.60 -10.79 7.40
CA GLY A 508 23.19 -11.17 7.23
C GLY A 508 22.62 -10.90 5.83
N SER A 509 23.48 -10.77 4.80
CA SER A 509 23.04 -10.55 3.43
C SER A 509 22.31 -11.76 2.85
N ALA A 510 21.13 -11.51 2.29
CA ALA A 510 20.38 -12.50 1.49
C ALA A 510 21.09 -12.87 0.18
N PHE A 511 22.10 -12.11 -0.22
CA PHE A 511 22.79 -12.24 -1.51
C PHE A 511 24.17 -12.88 -1.41
N HIS A 512 24.56 -13.40 -0.24
CA HIS A 512 25.91 -13.95 0.01
C HIS A 512 26.39 -15.01 -1.01
N HIS A 513 25.45 -15.72 -1.65
CA HIS A 513 25.67 -16.78 -2.64
C HIS A 513 25.92 -16.27 -4.07
N VAL A 514 25.79 -14.98 -4.32
CA VAL A 514 25.91 -14.35 -5.63
C VAL A 514 27.38 -14.01 -5.91
N ASP A 515 27.88 -14.09 -7.16
CA ASP A 515 29.25 -13.66 -7.48
C ASP A 515 29.25 -12.58 -8.58
N PRO A 516 29.45 -11.29 -8.24
CA PRO A 516 29.49 -10.21 -9.22
C PRO A 516 30.78 -10.17 -10.06
N SER A 517 31.80 -10.97 -9.72
CA SER A 517 33.06 -11.06 -10.46
C SER A 517 33.07 -12.13 -11.56
N GLY A 518 31.97 -12.88 -11.68
CA GLY A 518 31.81 -13.96 -12.64
C GLY A 518 31.78 -13.49 -14.10
N PRO A 519 31.78 -14.43 -15.07
CA PRO A 519 31.78 -14.08 -16.48
C PRO A 519 30.50 -13.32 -16.86
N GLN A 520 30.64 -12.37 -17.78
CA GLN A 520 29.63 -11.37 -18.08
C GLN A 520 28.99 -11.58 -19.46
N ALA A 521 27.74 -11.13 -19.60
CA ALA A 521 27.08 -10.99 -20.89
C ALA A 521 26.12 -9.79 -20.89
N THR A 522 25.89 -9.21 -22.06
CA THR A 522 24.83 -8.22 -22.28
C THR A 522 23.66 -8.85 -23.02
N ILE A 523 22.45 -8.65 -22.50
CA ILE A 523 21.19 -9.00 -23.14
C ILE A 523 20.65 -7.72 -23.76
N SER A 524 20.56 -7.66 -25.08
CA SER A 524 19.83 -6.57 -25.76
C SER A 524 18.36 -6.97 -25.87
N PHE A 525 17.48 -6.13 -25.33
CA PHE A 525 16.03 -6.33 -25.30
C PHE A 525 15.34 -5.20 -26.05
N GLN A 526 15.10 -5.40 -27.34
CA GLN A 526 14.59 -4.37 -28.24
C GLN A 526 13.10 -4.57 -28.55
N PRO A 527 12.34 -3.48 -28.78
CA PRO A 527 10.96 -3.59 -29.25
C PRO A 527 10.89 -4.34 -30.59
N GLY A 528 10.10 -5.42 -30.63
CA GLY A 528 9.86 -6.19 -31.85
C GLY A 528 8.68 -5.64 -32.68
N PRO A 529 8.31 -6.31 -33.79
CA PRO A 529 7.23 -5.86 -34.67
C PRO A 529 5.84 -5.86 -34.01
N GLY A 530 5.66 -6.65 -32.95
CA GLY A 530 4.44 -6.70 -32.14
C GLY A 530 4.40 -5.68 -31.01
N ALA A 531 5.46 -4.90 -30.79
CA ALA A 531 5.50 -3.85 -29.79
C ALA A 531 4.42 -2.79 -30.06
N ALA A 532 3.78 -2.32 -29.00
CA ALA A 532 2.70 -1.35 -29.06
C ALA A 532 2.66 -0.52 -27.76
N PRO A 533 2.06 0.69 -27.79
CA PRO A 533 1.78 1.43 -26.56
C PRO A 533 0.95 0.59 -25.58
N ASN A 534 1.14 0.82 -24.27
CA ASN A 534 0.63 -0.05 -23.19
C ASN A 534 -0.86 -0.43 -23.35
N TRP A 535 -1.72 0.56 -23.62
CA TRP A 535 -3.16 0.34 -23.83
C TRP A 535 -3.48 -0.60 -24.99
N VAL A 536 -2.81 -0.40 -26.13
CA VAL A 536 -2.99 -1.23 -27.32
C VAL A 536 -2.48 -2.63 -27.06
N LEU A 537 -1.31 -2.74 -26.41
CA LEU A 537 -0.68 -4.02 -26.09
C LEU A 537 -1.58 -4.86 -25.18
N VAL A 538 -2.03 -4.30 -24.06
CA VAL A 538 -2.87 -5.00 -23.07
C VAL A 538 -4.23 -5.36 -23.65
N ARG A 539 -4.84 -4.48 -24.45
CA ARG A 539 -6.08 -4.79 -25.16
C ARG A 539 -5.91 -5.96 -26.13
N LYS A 540 -4.84 -5.98 -26.93
CA LYS A 540 -4.53 -7.10 -27.84
C LYS A 540 -4.33 -8.39 -27.06
N TYR A 541 -3.60 -8.33 -25.95
CA TYR A 541 -3.38 -9.48 -25.07
C TYR A 541 -4.68 -10.05 -24.50
N TYR A 542 -5.55 -9.21 -23.91
CA TYR A 542 -6.82 -9.70 -23.35
C TYR A 542 -7.79 -10.19 -24.43
N ALA A 543 -7.84 -9.52 -25.59
CA ALA A 543 -8.59 -10.04 -26.73
C ALA A 543 -8.06 -11.43 -27.16
N CYS A 544 -6.74 -11.61 -27.16
CA CYS A 544 -6.12 -12.88 -27.48
C CYS A 544 -6.45 -13.98 -26.47
N ARG A 545 -6.23 -13.70 -25.19
CA ARG A 545 -6.39 -14.64 -24.08
C ARG A 545 -7.85 -15.01 -23.81
N LEU A 546 -8.78 -14.04 -23.87
CA LEU A 546 -10.15 -14.22 -23.41
C LEU A 546 -11.17 -14.42 -24.54
N LEU A 547 -10.94 -13.85 -25.73
CA LEU A 547 -11.94 -13.83 -26.81
C LEU A 547 -11.56 -14.72 -28.00
N ALA A 548 -10.31 -14.65 -28.44
CA ALA A 548 -9.88 -15.22 -29.72
C ALA A 548 -9.13 -16.57 -29.60
N ARG A 549 -8.78 -17.02 -28.38
CA ARG A 549 -7.95 -18.22 -28.13
C ARG A 549 -6.70 -18.30 -29.02
N CYS A 550 -6.04 -17.17 -29.27
CA CYS A 550 -4.81 -17.20 -30.05
C CYS A 550 -3.62 -17.71 -29.25
N ASP A 551 -2.56 -18.09 -29.97
CA ASP A 551 -1.30 -18.50 -29.39
C ASP A 551 -0.61 -17.30 -28.71
N VAL A 552 -0.78 -17.22 -27.38
CA VAL A 552 -0.17 -16.19 -26.53
C VAL A 552 1.35 -16.24 -26.63
N SER A 553 1.96 -17.43 -26.78
CA SER A 553 3.40 -17.56 -26.94
C SER A 553 3.88 -16.94 -28.24
N GLN A 554 3.14 -17.10 -29.35
CA GLN A 554 3.44 -16.42 -30.61
C GLN A 554 3.33 -14.90 -30.47
N PHE A 555 2.29 -14.40 -29.79
CA PHE A 555 2.13 -12.98 -29.51
C PHE A 555 3.30 -12.41 -28.69
N LEU A 556 3.73 -13.12 -27.64
CA LEU A 556 4.85 -12.70 -26.79
C LEU A 556 6.19 -12.69 -27.55
N ARG A 557 6.45 -13.65 -28.45
CA ARG A 557 7.66 -13.65 -29.29
C ARG A 557 7.73 -12.46 -30.25
N GLN A 558 6.59 -11.95 -30.70
CA GLN A 558 6.56 -10.75 -31.55
C GLN A 558 6.81 -9.47 -30.76
N LEU A 559 6.68 -9.50 -29.43
CA LEU A 559 6.77 -8.30 -28.60
C LEU A 559 8.18 -7.72 -28.57
N ALA A 560 9.20 -8.59 -28.55
CA ALA A 560 10.57 -8.18 -28.34
C ALA A 560 11.56 -9.02 -29.15
N GLU A 561 12.65 -8.40 -29.54
CA GLU A 561 13.82 -9.06 -30.11
C GLU A 561 14.91 -9.14 -29.05
N VAL A 562 15.42 -10.34 -28.82
CA VAL A 562 16.43 -10.61 -27.78
C VAL A 562 17.72 -11.11 -28.42
N THR A 563 18.84 -10.50 -28.07
CA THR A 563 20.17 -11.02 -28.42
C THR A 563 21.07 -11.03 -27.20
N ILE A 564 22.01 -11.97 -27.16
CA ILE A 564 22.94 -12.14 -26.05
C ILE A 564 24.35 -12.02 -26.59
N LYS A 565 25.14 -11.12 -26.01
CA LYS A 565 26.55 -10.94 -26.34
C LYS A 565 27.41 -11.26 -25.12
N PRO A 566 28.11 -12.41 -25.10
CA PRO A 566 29.09 -12.72 -24.06
C PRO A 566 30.26 -11.73 -24.11
N GLY A 567 30.80 -11.41 -22.94
CA GLY A 567 31.95 -10.53 -22.77
C GLY A 567 31.72 -9.42 -21.74
N PRO A 568 32.75 -8.59 -21.49
CA PRO A 568 32.65 -7.48 -20.55
C PRO A 568 31.48 -6.54 -20.89
N ILE A 569 30.72 -6.14 -19.88
CA ILE A 569 29.60 -5.21 -20.04
C ILE A 569 30.16 -3.80 -20.25
N ALA A 570 29.83 -3.19 -21.39
CA ALA A 570 30.27 -1.84 -21.71
C ALA A 570 29.73 -0.81 -20.69
N GLY A 571 30.57 0.15 -20.30
CA GLY A 571 30.19 1.23 -19.39
C GLY A 571 30.16 0.86 -17.90
N ILE A 572 30.44 -0.40 -17.55
CA ILE A 572 30.54 -0.85 -16.16
C ILE A 572 32.01 -0.96 -15.73
N THR A 573 32.30 -0.44 -14.54
CA THR A 573 33.64 -0.54 -13.94
C THR A 573 33.88 -1.96 -13.46
N PRO A 574 34.97 -2.64 -13.89
CA PRO A 574 35.29 -3.98 -13.42
C PRO A 574 35.53 -4.03 -11.91
N LEU A 575 35.34 -5.22 -11.32
CA LEU A 575 35.85 -5.52 -9.98
C LEU A 575 37.36 -5.83 -10.09
N ASP A 576 38.17 -5.18 -9.25
CA ASP A 576 39.61 -5.44 -9.17
C ASP A 576 39.87 -6.86 -8.62
N ARG A 577 40.03 -7.85 -9.51
CA ARG A 577 40.38 -9.24 -9.11
C ARG A 577 41.70 -9.32 -8.32
N ALA A 578 42.62 -8.38 -8.53
CA ALA A 578 43.99 -8.44 -8.03
C ALA A 578 44.16 -8.34 -6.50
N LYS A 579 43.11 -8.01 -5.73
CA LYS A 579 43.18 -7.98 -4.26
C LYS A 579 42.62 -9.23 -3.56
N ALA A 580 41.82 -10.05 -4.24
CA ALA A 580 41.19 -11.23 -3.64
C ALA A 580 42.11 -12.45 -3.64
N ASP A 581 42.96 -12.63 -4.67
CA ASP A 581 43.91 -13.74 -4.76
C ASP A 581 45.16 -13.55 -3.87
N ALA A 582 45.26 -12.44 -3.13
CA ALA A 582 46.43 -12.07 -2.32
C ALA A 582 46.21 -12.17 -0.80
N MET A 583 45.09 -12.74 -0.32
CA MET A 583 44.94 -13.09 1.09
C MET A 583 45.03 -14.61 1.28
N PRO A 584 46.12 -15.14 1.89
CA PRO A 584 46.16 -16.53 2.30
C PRO A 584 45.07 -16.77 3.35
N SER A 585 44.30 -17.82 3.17
CA SER A 585 43.32 -18.34 4.12
C SER A 585 43.88 -18.39 5.55
N ARG A 586 43.13 -17.85 6.50
CA ARG A 586 43.20 -18.22 7.92
C ARG A 586 41.81 -18.54 8.44
#